data_AF-A0A3B6SAR6-F1
#
_entry.id   AF-A0A3B6SAR6-F1
#
_cell.length_a   1.000
_cell.length_b   1.000
_cell.length_c   1.000
_cell.angle_alpha   90.00
_cell.angle_beta   90.00
_cell.angle_gamma   90.00
#
_symmetry.space_group_name_H-M   'P 1'
#
loop_
_entity.id
_entity.type
_entity.pdbx_description
1 polymer ?
#
loop_
_entity_poly.entity_id
_entity_poly.type
_entity_poly.pdbx_seq_one_letter_code
_entity_poly.pdbx_strand_id
1 'polypeptide(L)'
;MWRTVGCVLGTDRCSNNIWQYFAWCYCFIPGGERFYTFGLAALCWEMWNCRNKRIFEFKKLKSPFDVVYSACGYLSYWAGLLLGEDREAMECGSKMLRINALNMMRMCAAPRDTMQSR
;
A
#
# COMPACT_ATOMS: atom_id res chain seq x y z
N MET A 1 9.84 -1.03 2.50
CA MET A 1 8.57 -1.64 2.04
C MET A 1 7.53 -1.57 3.14
N TRP A 2 7.64 -2.31 4.24
CA TRP A 2 6.66 -2.25 5.33
C TRP A 2 6.47 -0.87 5.98
N ARG A 3 7.55 -0.10 6.18
CA ARG A 3 7.43 1.30 6.63
C ARG A 3 6.57 2.14 5.67
N THR A 4 6.75 1.96 4.36
CA THR A 4 5.96 2.65 3.33
C THR A 4 4.49 2.28 3.41
N VAL A 5 4.17 1.00 3.63
CA VAL A 5 2.79 0.54 3.87
C VAL A 5 2.20 1.23 5.09
N GLY A 6 2.95 1.30 6.19
CA GLY A 6 2.57 2.05 7.38
C GLY A 6 2.24 3.51 7.04
N CYS A 7 3.13 4.21 6.33
CA CYS A 7 2.92 5.61 5.96
C CYS A 7 1.65 5.81 5.13
N VAL A 8 1.35 4.91 4.19
CA VAL A 8 0.12 4.97 3.38
C VAL A 8 -1.13 4.60 4.19
N LEU A 9 -1.00 3.83 5.28
CA LEU A 9 -2.11 3.58 6.20
C LEU A 9 -2.28 4.69 7.25
N GLY A 10 -1.30 5.59 7.41
CA GLY A 10 -1.35 6.70 8.37
C GLY A 10 -0.51 6.51 9.64
N THR A 11 0.48 5.61 9.63
CA THR A 11 1.39 5.35 10.75
C THR A 11 2.87 5.44 10.34
N ASP A 12 3.74 5.98 11.18
CA ASP A 12 5.20 5.98 10.92
C ASP A 12 5.90 4.71 11.45
N ARG A 13 5.13 3.77 12.02
CA ARG A 13 5.70 2.50 12.51
C ARG A 13 5.99 1.56 11.35
N CYS A 14 7.09 0.80 11.45
CA CYS A 14 7.37 -0.31 10.56
C CYS A 14 6.80 -1.60 11.17
N SER A 15 6.14 -2.44 10.38
CA SER A 15 5.60 -3.69 10.90
C SER A 15 6.74 -4.67 11.14
N ASN A 16 6.82 -5.19 12.36
CA ASN A 16 7.75 -6.26 12.71
C ASN A 16 7.11 -7.65 12.62
N ASN A 17 5.78 -7.72 12.50
CA ASN A 17 5.05 -8.96 12.32
C ASN A 17 3.72 -8.74 11.58
N ILE A 18 3.10 -9.83 11.16
CA ILE A 18 1.80 -9.81 10.46
C ILE A 18 0.68 -9.26 11.37
N TRP A 19 0.73 -9.50 12.68
CA TRP A 19 -0.28 -8.98 13.62
C TRP A 19 -0.34 -7.46 13.66
N GLN A 20 0.79 -6.77 13.53
CA GLN A 20 0.85 -5.31 13.45
C GLN A 20 0.15 -4.79 12.20
N TYR A 21 0.24 -5.51 11.08
CA TYR A 21 -0.52 -5.16 9.87
C TYR A 21 -2.03 -5.23 10.13
N PHE A 22 -2.51 -6.34 10.70
CA PHE A 22 -3.93 -6.46 11.03
C PHE A 22 -4.38 -5.39 12.02
N ALA A 23 -3.59 -5.10 13.06
CA ALA A 23 -3.89 -4.03 14.00
C ALA A 23 -4.03 -2.66 13.32
N TRP A 24 -3.17 -2.34 12.35
CA TRP A 24 -3.30 -1.11 11.56
C TRP A 24 -4.55 -1.11 10.70
N CYS A 25 -4.86 -2.22 10.04
CA CYS A 25 -6.09 -2.34 9.26
C CYS A 25 -7.33 -2.13 10.13
N TYR A 26 -7.39 -2.72 11.32
CA TYR A 26 -8.48 -2.51 12.28
C TYR A 26 -8.61 -1.04 12.72
N CYS A 27 -7.48 -0.35 12.91
CA CYS A 27 -7.51 1.06 13.35
C CYS A 27 -7.88 2.03 12.23
N PHE A 28 -7.37 1.81 11.01
CA PHE A 28 -7.45 2.79 9.91
C PHE A 28 -8.50 2.45 8.85
N ILE A 29 -8.99 1.22 8.82
CA ILE A 29 -9.98 0.72 7.85
C ILE A 29 -11.11 -0.02 8.59
N PRO A 30 -11.91 0.67 9.43
CA PRO A 30 -12.98 0.03 10.19
C PRO A 30 -14.04 -0.60 9.25
N GLY A 31 -14.53 -1.79 9.57
CA GLY A 31 -15.53 -2.51 8.76
C GLY A 31 -14.98 -3.22 7.52
N GLY A 32 -13.65 -3.26 7.36
CA GLY A 32 -12.95 -3.88 6.23
C GLY A 32 -12.40 -5.28 6.52
N GLU A 33 -12.82 -5.94 7.60
CA GLU A 33 -12.17 -7.15 8.16
C GLU A 33 -12.03 -8.28 7.12
N ARG A 34 -13.07 -8.47 6.31
CA ARG A 34 -13.11 -9.47 5.23
C ARG A 34 -12.07 -9.19 4.12
N PHE A 35 -11.59 -7.95 4.00
CA PHE A 35 -10.65 -7.50 2.96
C PHE A 35 -9.19 -7.43 3.44
N TYR A 36 -8.92 -7.49 4.76
CA TYR A 36 -7.55 -7.34 5.27
C TYR A 36 -6.61 -8.42 4.74
N THR A 37 -7.09 -9.66 4.62
CA THR A 37 -6.30 -10.76 4.07
C THR A 37 -5.99 -10.55 2.57
N PHE A 38 -6.94 -10.00 1.81
CA PHE A 38 -6.69 -9.60 0.41
C PHE A 38 -5.62 -8.49 0.34
N GLY A 39 -5.73 -7.47 1.18
CA GLY A 39 -4.70 -6.43 1.29
C GLY A 39 -3.31 -7.00 1.59
N LEU A 40 -3.22 -7.91 2.57
CA LEU A 40 -1.98 -8.56 2.96
C LEU A 40 -1.39 -9.40 1.81
N ALA A 41 -2.23 -10.21 1.15
CA ALA A 41 -1.81 -11.06 0.05
C ALA A 41 -1.28 -10.24 -1.13
N ALA A 42 -1.97 -9.16 -1.51
CA ALA A 42 -1.54 -8.25 -2.58
C ALA A 42 -0.19 -7.59 -2.25
N LEU A 43 0.00 -7.13 -1.01
CA LEU A 43 1.26 -6.53 -0.54
C LEU A 43 2.40 -7.55 -0.52
N CYS A 44 2.18 -8.74 0.03
CA CYS A 44 3.16 -9.82 0.07
C CYS A 44 3.60 -10.21 -1.34
N TRP A 45 2.63 -10.36 -2.25
CA TRP A 45 2.88 -10.69 -3.64
C TRP A 45 3.70 -9.59 -4.35
N GLU A 46 3.37 -8.31 -4.17
CA GLU A 46 4.17 -7.23 -4.73
C GLU A 46 5.57 -7.14 -4.14
N MET A 47 5.73 -7.30 -2.82
CA MET A 47 7.06 -7.30 -2.20
C MET A 47 7.94 -8.43 -2.73
N TRP A 48 7.34 -9.61 -2.96
CA TRP A 48 8.01 -10.73 -3.60
C TRP A 48 8.45 -10.39 -5.03
N ASN A 49 7.54 -9.90 -5.87
CA ASN A 49 7.84 -9.50 -7.25
C ASN A 49 8.92 -8.42 -7.32
N CYS A 50 8.87 -7.43 -6.43
CA CYS A 50 9.86 -6.37 -6.35
C CYS A 50 11.25 -6.91 -5.98
N ARG A 51 11.33 -7.87 -5.04
CA ARG A 51 12.60 -8.52 -4.67
C ARG A 51 13.15 -9.35 -5.82
N ASN A 52 12.30 -10.13 -6.49
CA ASN A 52 12.71 -10.94 -7.63
C ASN A 52 13.21 -10.09 -8.80
N LYS A 53 12.47 -9.04 -9.19
CA LYS A 53 12.92 -8.10 -10.23
C LYS A 53 14.26 -7.44 -9.89
N ARG A 54 14.50 -7.12 -8.62
CA ARG A 54 15.79 -6.55 -8.18
C ARG A 54 16.93 -7.56 -8.28
N ILE A 55 16.70 -8.81 -7.91
CA ILE A 55 17.72 -9.87 -7.85
C ILE A 55 18.02 -10.41 -9.26
N PHE A 56 17.00 -10.71 -10.04
CA PHE A 56 17.13 -11.41 -11.33
C PHE A 56 17.21 -10.47 -12.53
N GLU A 57 16.47 -9.35 -12.51
CA GLU A 57 16.42 -8.41 -13.64
C GLU A 57 17.25 -7.14 -13.39
N PHE A 58 17.88 -7.02 -12.21
CA PHE A 58 18.61 -5.83 -11.75
C PHE A 58 17.81 -4.52 -11.85
N LYS A 59 16.48 -4.61 -11.88
CA LYS A 59 15.58 -3.44 -11.94
C LYS A 59 15.44 -2.85 -10.55
N LYS A 60 15.87 -1.60 -10.39
CA LYS A 60 15.65 -0.82 -9.17
C LYS A 60 14.22 -0.28 -9.13
N LEU A 61 13.62 -0.29 -7.95
CA LEU A 61 12.37 0.44 -7.70
C LEU A 61 12.64 1.93 -7.83
N LYS A 62 11.74 2.65 -8.53
CA LYS A 62 11.85 4.11 -8.68
C LYS A 62 11.41 4.82 -7.40
N SER A 63 10.38 4.29 -6.75
CA SER A 63 9.86 4.79 -5.49
C SER A 63 9.52 3.64 -4.54
N PRO A 64 9.74 3.80 -3.22
CA PRO A 64 9.29 2.80 -2.25
C PRO A 64 7.76 2.65 -2.23
N PHE A 65 7.01 3.66 -2.68
CA PHE A 65 5.55 3.66 -2.79
C PHE A 65 5.03 2.86 -3.98
N ASP A 66 5.89 2.51 -4.96
CA ASP A 66 5.50 1.72 -6.13
C ASP A 66 4.91 0.36 -5.73
N VAL A 67 5.37 -0.18 -4.60
CA VAL A 67 4.86 -1.44 -4.02
C VAL A 67 3.38 -1.31 -3.66
N VAL A 68 2.99 -0.21 -2.99
CA VAL A 68 1.61 0.00 -2.57
C VAL A 68 0.73 0.32 -3.77
N TYR A 69 1.25 1.13 -4.71
CA TYR A 69 0.55 1.46 -5.94
C TYR A 69 0.24 0.22 -6.78
N SER A 70 1.23 -0.66 -6.96
CA SER A 70 1.07 -1.88 -7.74
C SER A 70 0.14 -2.88 -7.02
N ALA A 71 0.20 -2.94 -5.68
CA ALA A 71 -0.70 -3.77 -4.88
C ALA A 71 -2.18 -3.34 -5.04
N CYS A 72 -2.44 -2.04 -5.19
CA CYS A 72 -3.80 -1.55 -5.52
C CYS A 72 -4.28 -2.11 -6.87
N GLY A 73 -3.38 -2.31 -7.84
CA GLY A 73 -3.71 -2.97 -9.11
C GLY A 73 -4.25 -4.39 -8.90
N TYR A 74 -3.63 -5.18 -8.03
CA TYR A 74 -4.13 -6.51 -7.67
C TYR A 74 -5.45 -6.46 -6.93
N LEU A 75 -5.64 -5.52 -6.00
CA LEU A 75 -6.91 -5.36 -5.29
C LEU A 75 -8.06 -4.99 -6.25
N SER A 76 -7.80 -4.11 -7.22
CA SER A 76 -8.77 -3.80 -8.27
C SER A 76 -9.08 -5.00 -9.17
N TYR A 77 -8.06 -5.79 -9.53
CA TYR A 77 -8.26 -7.03 -10.29
C TYR A 77 -9.10 -8.04 -9.49
N TRP A 78 -8.78 -8.26 -8.22
CA TRP A 78 -9.51 -9.17 -7.34
C TRP A 78 -10.92 -8.67 -7.01
N ALA A 79 -11.19 -7.37 -7.08
CA ALA A 79 -12.54 -6.85 -6.92
C ALA A 79 -13.48 -7.43 -7.98
N GLY A 80 -12.99 -7.64 -9.21
CA GLY A 80 -13.74 -8.31 -10.27
C GLY A 80 -14.07 -9.78 -9.99
N LEU A 81 -13.43 -10.40 -8.99
CA LEU A 81 -13.75 -11.76 -8.52
C LEU A 81 -14.82 -11.79 -7.43
N LEU A 82 -15.20 -10.63 -6.90
CA LEU A 82 -16.25 -10.48 -5.88
C LEU A 82 -17.59 -10.13 -6.51
N LEU A 83 -18.68 -10.33 -5.76
CA LEU A 83 -20.05 -10.05 -6.19
C LEU A 83 -20.68 -8.94 -5.35
N GLY A 84 -21.63 -8.21 -5.94
CA GLY A 84 -22.45 -7.22 -5.24
C GLY A 84 -21.65 -6.14 -4.51
N GLU A 85 -22.05 -5.86 -3.28
CA GLU A 85 -21.47 -4.81 -2.42
C GLU A 85 -19.97 -5.03 -2.14
N ASP A 86 -19.51 -6.29 -2.09
CA ASP A 86 -18.11 -6.60 -1.80
C ASP A 86 -17.17 -6.16 -2.93
N ARG A 87 -17.61 -6.29 -4.18
CA ARG A 87 -16.89 -5.76 -5.35
C ARG A 87 -16.74 -4.25 -5.25
N GLU A 88 -17.84 -3.56 -4.96
CA GLU A 88 -17.87 -2.09 -4.90
C GLU A 88 -17.02 -1.57 -3.74
N ALA A 89 -17.10 -2.22 -2.57
CA ALA A 89 -16.29 -1.89 -1.41
C ALA A 89 -14.79 -2.08 -1.70
N MET A 90 -14.39 -3.20 -2.30
CA MET A 90 -12.99 -3.46 -2.61
C MET A 90 -12.45 -2.53 -3.71
N GLU A 91 -13.25 -2.23 -4.73
CA GLU A 91 -12.88 -1.24 -5.74
C GLU A 91 -12.69 0.16 -5.13
N CYS A 92 -13.62 0.58 -4.27
CA CYS A 92 -13.55 1.87 -3.59
C CYS A 92 -12.30 1.96 -2.70
N GLY A 93 -12.07 0.94 -1.86
CA GLY A 93 -10.89 0.85 -1.00
C GLY A 93 -9.58 0.86 -1.77
N SER A 94 -9.50 0.11 -2.88
CA SER A 94 -8.32 0.12 -3.77
C SER A 94 -8.05 1.51 -4.36
N LYS A 95 -9.10 2.19 -4.84
CA LYS A 95 -8.98 3.56 -5.39
C LYS A 95 -8.49 4.54 -4.32
N MET A 96 -9.02 4.48 -3.09
CA MET A 96 -8.58 5.34 -1.99
C MET A 96 -7.11 5.09 -1.61
N LEU A 97 -6.70 3.82 -1.46
CA LEU A 97 -5.30 3.47 -1.17
C LEU A 97 -4.35 3.96 -2.27
N ARG A 98 -4.75 3.82 -3.54
CA ARG A 98 -3.98 4.29 -4.69
C ARG A 98 -3.81 5.80 -4.69
N ILE A 99 -4.88 6.56 -4.43
CA ILE A 99 -4.83 8.02 -4.31
C ILE A 99 -3.90 8.42 -3.16
N ASN A 100 -4.00 7.75 -2.00
CA ASN A 100 -3.15 8.09 -0.87
C ASN A 100 -1.66 7.80 -1.16
N ALA A 101 -1.36 6.66 -1.79
CA ALA A 101 0.00 6.34 -2.23
C ALA A 101 0.55 7.40 -3.21
N LEU A 102 -0.26 7.87 -4.17
CA LEU A 102 0.11 8.93 -5.11
C LEU A 102 0.37 10.27 -4.39
N ASN A 103 -0.46 10.64 -3.43
CA ASN A 103 -0.27 11.86 -2.65
C ASN A 103 1.03 11.81 -1.84
N MET A 104 1.31 10.68 -1.18
CA MET A 104 2.56 10.46 -0.46
C MET A 104 3.79 10.51 -1.39
N MET A 105 3.71 9.91 -2.58
CA MET A 105 4.78 10.03 -3.58
C MET A 105 5.04 11.48 -3.97
N ARG A 106 3.98 12.28 -4.19
CA ARG A 106 4.10 13.70 -4.55
C ARG A 106 4.74 14.53 -3.44
N MET A 107 4.33 14.31 -2.19
CA MET A 107 4.93 14.99 -1.03
C MET A 107 6.41 14.65 -0.86
N CYS A 108 6.80 13.38 -1.08
CA CYS A 108 8.21 12.99 -1.01
C CYS A 108 9.05 13.43 -2.23
N ALA A 109 8.41 13.76 -3.36
CA ALA A 109 9.07 14.25 -4.57
C ALA A 109 9.17 15.78 -4.65
N ALA A 110 8.43 16.52 -3.82
CA ALA A 110 8.54 17.97 -3.74
C ALA A 110 9.92 18.36 -3.17
N PRO A 111 10.58 19.41 -3.70
CA PRO A 111 11.80 19.94 -3.09
C PRO A 111 11.53 20.34 -1.64
N ARG A 112 12.46 20.02 -0.73
CA ARG A 112 12.45 20.59 0.63
C ARG A 112 12.86 22.05 0.55
N ASP A 113 12.02 22.89 -0.05
CA ASP A 113 12.22 24.33 0.03
C ASP A 113 11.64 24.84 1.36
N THR A 114 12.46 25.62 2.05
CA THR A 114 12.17 26.41 3.25
C THR A 114 11.87 25.68 4.56
N MET A 115 12.92 25.24 5.28
CA MET A 115 13.03 25.48 6.73
C MET A 115 14.50 25.62 7.13
N GLN A 116 15.14 26.71 6.69
CA GLN A 116 16.34 27.23 7.32
C GLN A 116 16.25 28.75 7.40
N SER A 117 15.41 29.25 8.31
CA SER A 117 15.63 30.54 8.95
C SER A 117 15.17 30.49 10.40
N ARG A 118 16.14 30.35 11.30
CA ARG A 118 16.20 30.97 12.62
C ARG A 118 17.65 31.19 12.95
#